data_AF-A0A6G3XMW5-F1
#
_entry.id   AF-A0A6G3XMW5-F1
#
_cell.length_a   1.000
_cell.length_b   1.000
_cell.length_c   1.000
_cell.angle_alpha   90.00
_cell.angle_beta   90.00
_cell.angle_gamma   90.00
#
_symmetry.space_group_name_H-M   'P 1'
#
loop_
_entity.id
_entity.type
_entity.pdbx_description
1 polymer ?
#
loop_
_entity_poly.entity_id
_entity_poly.type
_entity_poly.pdbx_seq_one_letter_code
_entity_poly.pdbx_strand_id
1 'polypeptide(L)'
;SEAAVDLAASLLGNGGSPVQVVNTHNNGTLPFLPDDAVIEVQARVGHEGATPLAVPALDPLYAGLIANVTAYEDLALEAALRGGRDRVFKALLAHPLIGQYEYAEGLTDRLIAHNR
;
A
#
# COMPACT_ATOMS: atom_id res chain seq x y z
N SER A 1 -10.01 -10.27 17.11
CA SER A 1 -9.62 -10.55 15.71
C SER A 1 -8.66 -11.71 15.73
N GLU A 2 -8.96 -12.80 15.02
CA GLU A 2 -8.16 -14.02 15.02
C GLU A 2 -6.79 -13.80 14.38
N ALA A 3 -6.74 -13.19 13.19
CA ALA A 3 -5.49 -12.88 12.48
C ALA A 3 -4.54 -11.99 13.30
N ALA A 4 -5.07 -11.00 14.04
CA ALA A 4 -4.24 -10.14 14.87
C ALA A 4 -3.63 -10.89 16.07
N VAL A 5 -4.38 -11.82 16.68
CA VAL A 5 -3.89 -12.63 17.79
C VAL A 5 -2.86 -13.64 17.29
N ASP A 6 -3.10 -14.26 16.14
CA ASP A 6 -2.17 -15.21 15.52
C ASP A 6 -0.85 -14.55 15.11
N LEU A 7 -0.92 -13.35 14.50
CA LEU A 7 0.26 -12.54 14.18
C LEU A 7 1.06 -12.20 15.44
N ALA A 8 0.39 -11.72 16.49
CA ALA A 8 1.03 -11.41 17.76
C ALA A 8 1.66 -12.66 18.41
N ALA A 9 0.99 -13.81 18.34
CA ALA A 9 1.52 -15.06 18.87
C ALA A 9 2.79 -15.50 18.11
N SER A 10 2.84 -15.37 16.79
CA SER A 10 4.05 -15.66 15.99
C SER A 10 5.20 -14.71 16.30
N LEU A 11 4.92 -13.40 16.40
CA LEU A 11 5.92 -12.38 16.72
C LEU A 11 6.48 -12.54 18.14
N LEU A 12 5.64 -12.95 19.10
CA LEU A 12 6.02 -13.15 20.50
C LEU A 12 6.61 -14.54 20.81
N GLY A 13 6.65 -15.45 19.83
CA GLY A 13 7.15 -16.82 20.02
C GLY A 13 6.20 -17.76 20.76
N ASN A 14 4.91 -17.41 20.85
CA ASN A 14 3.87 -18.15 21.57
C ASN A 14 3.08 -19.14 20.67
N GLY A 15 3.67 -19.60 19.56
CA GLY A 15 3.11 -20.68 18.75
C GLY A 15 2.03 -20.28 17.74
N GLY A 16 2.10 -19.07 17.16
CA GLY A 16 1.24 -18.67 16.04
C GLY A 16 1.63 -19.32 14.70
N SER A 17 0.82 -19.10 13.66
CA SER A 17 1.08 -19.64 12.32
C SER A 17 2.41 -19.14 11.76
N PRO A 18 3.27 -20.03 11.23
CA PRO A 18 4.61 -19.66 10.78
C PRO A 18 4.61 -18.91 9.45
N VAL A 19 3.52 -18.97 8.69
CA VAL A 19 3.32 -18.27 7.42
C VAL A 19 1.96 -17.59 7.47
N GLN A 20 1.93 -16.29 7.23
CA GLN A 20 0.72 -15.46 7.25
C GLN A 20 0.77 -14.46 6.10
N VAL A 21 -0.39 -14.01 5.62
CA VAL A 21 -0.47 -12.90 4.65
C VAL A 21 -0.44 -11.60 5.42
N VAL A 22 0.59 -10.79 5.21
CA VAL A 22 0.82 -9.53 5.93
C VAL A 22 1.36 -8.46 5.01
N ASN A 23 1.23 -7.21 5.45
CA ASN A 23 1.86 -6.06 4.81
C ASN A 23 3.33 -5.95 5.24
N THR A 24 4.23 -5.87 4.26
CA THR A 24 5.69 -5.76 4.46
C THR A 24 6.30 -4.84 3.42
N HIS A 25 7.55 -4.41 3.66
CA HIS A 25 8.34 -3.76 2.60
C HIS A 25 8.60 -4.73 1.44
N ASN A 26 8.57 -4.21 0.22
CA ASN A 26 8.75 -4.98 -1.00
C ASN A 26 10.13 -5.64 -1.08
N ASN A 27 11.21 -4.90 -0.85
CA ASN A 27 12.60 -5.38 -0.85
C ASN A 27 12.90 -6.34 -2.03
N GLY A 28 12.54 -5.96 -3.25
CA GLY A 28 12.72 -6.77 -4.46
C GLY A 28 11.76 -7.95 -4.67
N THR A 29 10.77 -8.18 -3.78
CA THR A 29 9.80 -9.29 -3.91
C THR A 29 8.95 -9.16 -5.18
N LEU A 30 8.43 -7.96 -5.44
CA LEU A 30 7.74 -7.57 -6.67
C LEU A 30 8.65 -6.61 -7.44
N PRO A 31 9.35 -7.08 -8.49
CA PRO A 31 10.44 -6.32 -9.12
C PRO A 31 9.99 -5.09 -9.92
N PHE A 32 8.68 -4.90 -10.10
CA PHE A 32 8.10 -3.74 -10.79
C PHE A 32 7.69 -2.62 -9.83
N LEU A 33 7.95 -2.76 -8.52
CA LEU A 33 7.72 -1.75 -7.49
C LEU A 33 9.04 -1.31 -6.84
N PRO A 34 9.12 -0.10 -6.27
CA PRO A 34 10.22 0.31 -5.38
C PRO A 34 10.41 -0.65 -4.19
N ASP A 35 11.62 -0.71 -3.63
CA ASP A 35 11.92 -1.60 -2.50
C ASP A 35 11.19 -1.22 -1.21
N ASP A 36 10.90 0.06 -1.04
CA ASP A 36 10.18 0.63 0.11
C ASP A 36 8.66 0.61 -0.04
N ALA A 37 8.13 0.17 -1.19
CA ALA A 37 6.69 -0.01 -1.36
C ALA A 37 6.15 -1.06 -0.37
N VAL A 38 4.95 -0.82 0.15
CA VAL A 38 4.27 -1.81 0.99
C VAL A 38 3.53 -2.79 0.09
N ILE A 39 3.73 -4.08 0.33
CA ILE A 39 3.08 -5.18 -0.38
C ILE A 39 2.38 -6.10 0.61
N GLU A 40 1.25 -6.69 0.22
CA GLU A 40 0.56 -7.71 1.01
C GLU A 40 0.77 -9.09 0.38
N VAL A 41 1.61 -9.91 1.02
CA VAL A 41 2.01 -11.23 0.50
C VAL A 41 2.15 -12.24 1.62
N GLN A 42 2.24 -13.52 1.28
CA GLN A 42 2.63 -14.54 2.25
C GLN A 42 4.05 -14.26 2.75
N ALA A 43 4.22 -14.21 4.06
CA ALA A 43 5.49 -14.00 4.72
C ALA A 43 5.69 -15.03 5.84
N ARG A 44 6.93 -15.43 6.05
CA ARG A 44 7.32 -16.15 7.26
C ARG A 44 7.33 -15.16 8.42
N VAL A 45 6.60 -15.46 9.49
CA VAL A 45 6.52 -14.60 10.68
C VAL A 45 7.20 -15.28 11.85
N GLY A 46 8.07 -14.54 12.54
CA GLY A 46 8.70 -14.96 13.79
C GLY A 46 9.19 -13.76 14.60
N HIS A 47 10.05 -14.03 15.59
CA HIS A 47 10.59 -12.99 16.49
C HIS A 47 11.34 -11.84 15.79
N GLU A 48 11.96 -12.10 14.63
CA GLU A 48 12.65 -11.10 13.80
C GLU A 48 11.69 -10.29 12.90
N GLY A 49 10.38 -10.53 13.02
CA GLY A 49 9.35 -9.90 12.18
C GLY A 49 8.88 -10.79 11.04
N ALA A 50 8.38 -10.14 9.98
CA ALA A 50 7.84 -10.80 8.79
C ALA A 50 8.83 -10.72 7.62
N THR A 51 9.12 -11.87 7.02
CA THR A 51 9.96 -11.98 5.82
C THR A 51 9.12 -12.51 4.65
N PRO A 52 8.90 -11.73 3.57
CA PRO A 52 8.18 -12.19 2.39
C PRO A 52 8.70 -13.50 1.84
N LEU A 53 7.78 -14.36 1.39
CA LEU A 53 8.10 -15.54 0.61
C LEU A 53 8.18 -15.15 -0.87
N ALA A 54 8.88 -15.97 -1.67
CA ALA A 54 8.99 -15.74 -3.11
C ALA A 54 7.60 -15.75 -3.77
N VAL A 55 7.32 -14.70 -4.54
CA VAL A 55 6.07 -14.55 -5.31
C VAL A 55 6.36 -14.87 -6.78
N PRO A 56 5.56 -15.73 -7.44
CA PRO A 56 5.68 -15.95 -8.86
C PRO A 56 5.50 -14.66 -9.66
N ALA A 57 6.11 -14.57 -10.83
CA ALA A 57 5.90 -13.43 -11.72
C ALA A 57 4.39 -13.25 -12.00
N LEU A 58 3.90 -12.03 -11.76
CA LEU A 58 2.51 -11.69 -11.98
C LEU A 58 2.22 -11.46 -13.46
N ASP A 59 0.99 -11.75 -13.86
CA ASP A 59 0.49 -11.37 -15.18
C ASP A 59 0.60 -9.83 -15.35
N PRO A 60 0.99 -9.34 -16.55
CA PRO A 60 1.12 -7.91 -16.81
C PRO A 60 -0.11 -7.08 -16.44
N LEU A 61 -1.32 -7.64 -16.56
CA LEU A 61 -2.54 -6.97 -16.15
C LEU A 61 -2.52 -6.63 -14.66
N TYR A 62 -2.20 -7.60 -13.80
CA TYR A 62 -2.17 -7.39 -12.35
C TYR A 62 -1.02 -6.49 -11.94
N ALA A 63 0.16 -6.66 -12.55
CA ALA A 63 1.31 -5.80 -12.28
C ALA A 63 1.00 -4.33 -12.60
N GLY A 64 0.35 -4.06 -13.74
CA GLY A 64 -0.05 -2.71 -14.12
C GLY A 64 -1.08 -2.08 -13.17
N LEU A 65 -2.06 -2.86 -12.72
CA LEU A 65 -3.06 -2.39 -11.74
C LEU A 65 -2.42 -2.06 -10.39
N ILE A 66 -1.55 -2.94 -9.88
CA ILE A 66 -0.84 -2.74 -8.61
C ILE A 66 0.04 -1.49 -8.71
N ALA A 67 0.86 -1.38 -9.76
CA ALA A 67 1.77 -0.24 -9.94
C ALA A 67 1.02 1.11 -10.00
N ASN A 68 -0.16 1.15 -10.64
CA ASN A 68 -0.97 2.37 -10.69
C ASN A 68 -1.49 2.78 -9.31
N VAL A 69 -1.97 1.82 -8.51
CA VAL A 69 -2.43 2.10 -7.14
C VAL A 69 -1.28 2.54 -6.24
N THR A 70 -0.12 1.87 -6.31
CA THR A 70 1.07 2.26 -5.53
C THR A 70 1.53 3.68 -5.87
N ALA A 71 1.50 4.08 -7.14
CA ALA A 71 1.83 5.45 -7.55
C ALA A 71 0.85 6.49 -7.00
N TYR A 72 -0.44 6.17 -6.96
CA TYR A 72 -1.44 6.99 -6.31
C TYR A 72 -1.17 7.13 -4.79
N GLU A 73 -0.87 6.04 -4.10
CA GLU A 73 -0.60 6.02 -2.66
C GLU A 73 0.61 6.91 -2.29
N ASP A 74 1.67 6.87 -3.09
CA ASP A 74 2.85 7.73 -2.91
C ASP A 74 2.48 9.22 -3.07
N LEU A 75 1.73 9.58 -4.12
CA LEU A 75 1.24 10.95 -4.32
C LEU A 75 0.32 11.41 -3.18
N ALA A 76 -0.51 10.52 -2.64
CA ALA A 76 -1.40 10.80 -1.53
C ALA A 76 -0.62 11.00 -0.22
N LEU A 77 0.39 10.17 0.05
CA LEU A 77 1.30 10.31 1.18
C LEU A 77 2.03 11.66 1.11
N GLU A 78 2.54 12.02 -0.05
CA GLU A 78 3.17 13.30 -0.33
C GLU A 78 2.25 14.50 -0.04
N ALA A 79 0.99 14.40 -0.46
CA ALA A 79 -0.04 15.40 -0.14
C ALA A 79 -0.33 15.45 1.37
N ALA A 80 -0.39 14.31 2.06
CA ALA A 80 -0.65 14.24 3.49
C ALA A 80 0.49 14.84 4.33
N LEU A 81 1.75 14.57 3.96
CA LEU A 81 2.92 15.06 4.69
C LEU A 81 3.18 16.55 4.46
N ARG A 82 3.00 17.03 3.22
CA ARG A 82 3.44 18.38 2.83
C ARG A 82 2.29 19.35 2.61
N GLY A 83 1.06 18.85 2.54
CA GLY A 83 -0.11 19.63 2.18
C GLY A 83 -0.01 20.24 0.78
N GLY A 84 -0.94 21.15 0.50
CA GLY A 84 -0.99 21.91 -0.75
C GLY A 84 -2.00 21.33 -1.73
N ARG A 85 -2.82 22.23 -2.27
CA ARG A 85 -3.92 21.90 -3.18
C ARG A 85 -3.47 21.07 -4.38
N ASP A 86 -2.36 21.45 -5.00
CA ASP A 86 -1.86 20.78 -6.21
C ASP A 86 -1.41 19.33 -5.94
N ARG A 87 -0.91 19.03 -4.73
CA ARG A 87 -0.55 17.64 -4.37
C ARG A 87 -1.79 16.80 -4.19
N VAL A 88 -2.80 17.34 -3.49
CA VAL A 88 -4.11 16.67 -3.34
C VAL A 88 -4.74 16.42 -4.70
N PHE A 89 -4.73 17.42 -5.59
CA PHE A 89 -5.24 17.29 -6.94
C PHE A 89 -4.52 16.20 -7.74
N LYS A 90 -3.19 16.17 -7.72
CA LYS A 90 -2.41 15.13 -8.42
C LYS A 90 -2.70 13.73 -7.88
N ALA A 91 -2.82 13.57 -6.56
CA ALA A 91 -3.19 12.30 -5.96
C ALA A 91 -4.59 11.86 -6.42
N LEU A 92 -5.60 12.74 -6.35
CA LEU A 92 -6.95 12.41 -6.81
C LEU A 92 -7.01 12.12 -8.31
N LEU A 93 -6.27 12.86 -9.14
CA LEU A 93 -6.19 12.62 -10.58
C LEU A 93 -5.55 11.26 -10.90
N ALA A 94 -4.57 10.82 -10.10
CA ALA A 94 -3.95 9.50 -10.27
C ALA A 94 -4.83 8.34 -9.75
N HIS A 95 -5.81 8.60 -8.88
CA HIS A 95 -6.62 7.54 -8.29
C HIS A 95 -7.48 6.82 -9.35
N PRO A 96 -7.43 5.47 -9.44
CA PRO A 96 -8.14 4.71 -10.48
C PRO A 96 -9.67 4.86 -10.54
N LEU A 97 -10.31 5.30 -9.45
CA LEU A 97 -11.76 5.50 -9.36
C LEU A 97 -12.17 6.97 -9.56
N ILE A 98 -11.19 7.87 -9.70
CA ILE A 98 -11.40 9.29 -9.98
C ILE A 98 -10.87 9.57 -11.38
N GLY A 99 -9.55 9.68 -11.60
CA GLY A 99 -8.93 9.63 -12.94
C GLY A 99 -9.31 10.72 -13.96
N GLN A 100 -10.35 11.51 -13.68
CA GLN A 100 -10.95 12.50 -14.56
C GLN A 100 -10.70 13.88 -13.99
N TYR A 101 -10.32 14.82 -14.85
CA TYR A 101 -9.88 16.15 -14.44
C TYR A 101 -10.95 16.88 -13.62
N GLU A 102 -12.18 16.97 -14.13
CA GLU A 102 -13.26 17.74 -13.51
C GLU A 102 -13.64 17.17 -12.14
N TYR A 103 -13.63 15.84 -12.00
CA TYR A 103 -13.90 15.17 -10.72
C TYR A 103 -12.76 15.39 -9.72
N ALA A 104 -11.50 15.24 -10.16
CA ALA A 104 -10.35 15.46 -9.30
C ALA A 104 -10.28 16.91 -8.81
N GLU A 105 -10.56 17.89 -9.68
CA GLU A 105 -10.58 19.31 -9.34
C GLU A 105 -11.65 19.62 -8.28
N GLY A 106 -12.91 19.22 -8.55
CA GLY A 106 -14.01 19.48 -7.62
C GLY A 106 -13.85 18.75 -6.27
N LEU A 107 -13.34 17.51 -6.28
CA LEU A 107 -13.08 16.76 -5.04
C LEU A 107 -11.93 17.36 -4.23
N THR A 108 -10.90 17.89 -4.89
CA THR A 108 -9.77 18.56 -4.22
C THR A 108 -10.29 19.70 -3.35
N ASP A 109 -11.09 20.60 -3.93
CA ASP A 109 -11.60 21.78 -3.22
C ASP A 109 -12.53 21.38 -2.08
N ARG A 110 -13.38 20.36 -2.29
CA ARG A 110 -14.26 19.84 -1.25
C ARG A 110 -13.50 19.20 -0.09
N LEU A 111 -12.52 18.34 -0.36
CA LEU A 111 -11.74 17.66 0.69
C LEU A 111 -10.98 18.67 1.54
N ILE A 112 -10.34 19.66 0.93
CA ILE A 112 -9.59 20.68 1.65
C ILE A 112 -10.52 21.55 2.49
N ALA A 113 -11.70 21.93 1.96
CA ALA A 113 -12.66 22.74 2.71
C ALA A 113 -13.22 22.04 3.95
N HIS A 114 -13.41 20.70 3.90
CA HIS A 114 -13.98 19.93 5.00
C HIS A 114 -12.97 19.49 6.07
N ASN A 115 -11.67 19.43 5.73
CA ASN A 115 -10.61 18.97 6.64
C ASN A 115 -9.70 20.12 7.11
N ARG A 116 -10.22 21.35 7.13
CA ARG A 116 -9.58 22.50 7.78
C ARG A 116 -9.80 22.49 9.28
#